data_AF-A0ABD1PS06-F1
#
_entry.id   AF-A0ABD1PS06-F1
#
_cell.length_a   1.000
_cell.length_b   1.000
_cell.length_c   1.000
_cell.angle_alpha   90.00
_cell.angle_beta   90.00
_cell.angle_gamma   90.00
#
_symmetry.space_group_name_H-M   'P 1'
#
loop_
_entity.id
_entity.type
_entity.pdbx_description
1 polymer ?
#
loop_
_entity_poly.entity_id
_entity_poly.type
_entity_poly.pdbx_seq_one_letter_code
_entity_poly.pdbx_strand_id
1 'polypeptide(L)'
;MEKEHDHRFQRTEQWKPVYSWLESLETSEVIKSNDVLDWLSANPEISDQLHSKHARHHLIHYIKICHAKILKRKGLIVRKIDQRMGVKQPGSLHCTGSNLSSISRDSELYKAKQSEALMKYEILVGLEKQLIPLFGKRLN
;
A
#
# COMPACT_ATOMS: atom_id res chain seq x y z
N MET A 1 2.40 -28.81 -0.83
CA MET A 1 2.00 -27.71 -1.74
C MET A 1 1.59 -26.54 -0.85
N GLU A 2 2.57 -25.74 -0.41
CA GLU A 2 2.32 -24.60 0.47
C GLU A 2 1.54 -23.53 -0.31
N LYS A 3 0.31 -23.25 0.14
CA LYS A 3 -0.41 -22.05 -0.28
C LYS A 3 0.06 -20.91 0.61
N GLU A 4 1.10 -20.22 0.17
CA GLU A 4 1.42 -18.90 0.70
C GLU A 4 0.21 -17.99 0.45
N HIS A 5 -0.58 -17.78 1.49
CA HIS A 5 -1.66 -16.81 1.48
C HIS A 5 -1.06 -15.42 1.64
N ASP A 6 -0.39 -14.94 0.58
CA ASP A 6 -0.15 -13.51 0.41
C ASP A 6 -1.54 -12.87 0.41
N HIS A 7 -1.81 -12.00 1.38
CA HIS A 7 -2.97 -11.12 1.40
C HIS A 7 -2.86 -10.09 0.26
N ARG A 8 -2.55 -10.54 -0.97
CA ARG A 8 -2.80 -9.85 -2.23
C ARG A 8 -4.27 -9.54 -2.20
N PHE A 9 -4.53 -8.29 -1.79
CA PHE A 9 -5.67 -7.45 -2.16
C PHE A 9 -6.66 -8.26 -2.97
N GLN A 10 -7.80 -8.63 -2.41
CA GLN A 10 -8.86 -9.37 -3.10
C GLN A 10 -8.96 -8.91 -4.56
N ARG A 11 -8.31 -9.67 -5.45
CA ARG A 11 -8.10 -9.28 -6.84
C ARG A 11 -9.05 -10.16 -7.62
N THR A 12 -10.02 -9.52 -8.24
CA THR A 12 -10.67 -10.07 -9.41
C THR A 12 -9.60 -10.68 -10.32
N GLU A 13 -9.77 -11.93 -10.76
CA GLU A 13 -8.84 -12.66 -11.63
C GLU A 13 -8.30 -11.80 -12.78
N GLN A 14 -9.14 -10.87 -13.27
CA GLN A 14 -8.83 -9.84 -14.26
C GLN A 14 -7.54 -9.04 -14.02
N TRP A 15 -7.13 -8.78 -12.77
CA TRP A 15 -5.92 -8.00 -12.50
C TRP A 15 -4.64 -8.84 -12.46
N LYS A 16 -4.73 -10.18 -12.41
CA LYS A 16 -3.55 -11.06 -12.30
C LYS A 16 -2.48 -10.81 -13.37
N PRO A 17 -2.82 -10.62 -14.66
CA PRO A 17 -1.81 -10.38 -15.69
C PRO A 17 -1.05 -9.07 -15.47
N VAL A 18 -1.76 -8.01 -15.09
CA VAL A 18 -1.18 -6.70 -14.76
C VAL A 18 -0.16 -6.84 -13.63
N TYR A 19 -0.51 -7.55 -12.55
CA TYR A 19 0.41 -7.74 -11.44
C TYR A 19 1.63 -8.58 -11.79
N SER A 20 1.45 -9.62 -12.60
CA SER A 20 2.56 -10.46 -13.06
C SER A 20 3.55 -9.65 -13.88
N TRP A 21 3.04 -8.76 -14.74
CA TRP A 21 3.86 -7.79 -15.45
C TRP A 21 4.56 -6.81 -14.51
N LEU A 22 3.84 -6.18 -13.57
CA LEU A 22 4.45 -5.25 -12.63
C LEU A 22 5.53 -5.89 -11.74
N GLU A 23 5.42 -7.18 -11.46
CA GLU A 23 6.40 -7.93 -10.68
C GLU A 23 7.65 -8.30 -11.48
N SER A 24 7.52 -8.49 -12.80
CA SER A 24 8.65 -8.72 -13.70
C SER A 24 9.44 -7.45 -14.02
N LEU A 25 8.86 -6.28 -13.79
CA LEU A 25 9.60 -5.02 -13.83
C LEU A 25 10.56 -4.96 -12.62
N GLU A 26 11.86 -5.06 -12.90
CA GLU A 26 12.94 -4.94 -11.91
C GLU A 26 13.39 -3.47 -11.73
N THR A 27 12.52 -2.51 -12.07
CA THR A 27 12.82 -1.09 -11.95
C THR A 27 12.56 -0.61 -10.52
N SER A 28 13.36 0.35 -10.04
CA SER A 28 13.16 1.01 -8.74
C SER A 28 12.24 2.23 -8.82
N GLU A 29 11.86 2.63 -10.03
CA GLU A 29 11.06 3.83 -10.30
C GLU A 29 9.62 3.47 -10.64
N VAL A 30 8.66 4.32 -10.26
CA VAL A 30 7.26 4.13 -10.63
C VAL A 30 7.12 4.28 -12.15
N ILE A 31 6.50 3.27 -12.79
CA ILE A 31 6.21 3.27 -14.23
C ILE A 31 5.49 4.53 -14.70
N LYS A 32 5.84 4.98 -15.91
CA LYS A 32 5.25 6.17 -16.52
C LYS A 32 3.90 5.81 -17.14
N SER A 33 3.12 6.84 -17.48
CA SER A 33 1.83 6.63 -18.14
C SER A 33 1.99 5.95 -19.50
N ASN A 34 3.06 6.26 -20.23
CA ASN A 34 3.32 5.68 -21.55
C ASN A 34 3.62 4.19 -21.45
N ASP A 35 4.49 3.78 -20.53
CA ASP A 35 4.81 2.35 -20.30
C ASP A 35 3.56 1.51 -20.01
N VAL A 36 2.60 2.06 -19.27
CA VAL A 36 1.30 1.41 -19.02
C VAL A 36 0.49 1.25 -20.30
N LEU A 37 0.48 2.27 -21.15
CA LEU A 37 -0.26 2.26 -22.41
C LEU A 37 0.37 1.34 -23.43
N ASP A 38 1.69 1.33 -23.51
CA ASP A 38 2.46 0.45 -24.39
C ASP A 38 2.26 -1.01 -23.98
N TRP A 39 2.19 -1.29 -22.67
CA TRP A 39 1.86 -2.63 -22.20
C TRP A 39 0.41 -3.04 -22.50
N LEU A 40 -0.54 -2.12 -22.34
CA LEU A 40 -1.95 -2.39 -22.67
C LEU A 40 -2.15 -2.60 -24.17
N SER A 41 -1.44 -1.86 -25.03
CA SER A 41 -1.52 -2.03 -26.48
C SER A 41 -0.89 -3.35 -26.94
N ALA A 42 0.15 -3.82 -26.26
CA ALA A 42 0.75 -5.13 -26.50
C ALA A 42 -0.13 -6.31 -26.03
N ASN A 43 -1.15 -6.06 -25.19
CA ASN A 43 -2.04 -7.07 -24.62
C ASN A 43 -3.52 -6.67 -24.80
N PRO A 44 -4.04 -6.69 -26.05
CA PRO A 44 -5.36 -6.15 -26.37
C PRO A 44 -6.50 -6.86 -25.63
N GLU A 45 -6.41 -8.17 -25.43
CA GLU A 45 -7.44 -8.95 -24.71
C GLU A 45 -7.64 -8.48 -23.25
N ILE A 46 -6.53 -8.18 -22.56
CA ILE A 46 -6.54 -7.68 -21.18
C ILE A 46 -6.97 -6.22 -21.18
N SER A 47 -6.48 -5.44 -22.16
CA SER A 47 -6.85 -4.05 -22.37
C SER A 47 -8.35 -3.90 -22.54
N ASP A 48 -8.97 -4.62 -23.47
CA ASP A 48 -10.40 -4.51 -23.76
C ASP A 48 -11.25 -4.88 -22.54
N GLN A 49 -10.85 -5.93 -21.81
CA GLN A 49 -11.53 -6.34 -20.59
C GLN A 49 -11.45 -5.26 -19.49
N LEU A 50 -10.30 -4.60 -19.33
CA LEU A 50 -10.09 -3.53 -18.36
C LEU A 50 -10.80 -2.23 -18.77
N HIS A 51 -10.74 -1.88 -20.05
CA HIS A 51 -11.38 -0.70 -20.63
C HIS A 51 -12.91 -0.82 -20.63
N SER A 52 -13.47 -2.03 -20.70
CA SER A 52 -14.91 -2.27 -20.56
C SER A 52 -15.46 -1.86 -19.19
N LYS A 53 -14.67 -1.98 -18.12
CA LYS A 53 -15.12 -1.73 -16.74
C LYS A 53 -14.61 -0.42 -16.15
N HIS A 54 -13.52 0.13 -16.67
CA HIS A 54 -12.84 1.26 -16.08
C HIS A 54 -12.39 2.26 -17.14
N ALA A 55 -12.57 3.55 -16.83
CA ALA A 55 -12.01 4.61 -17.67
C ALA A 55 -10.48 4.55 -17.69
N ARG A 56 -9.89 4.91 -18.83
CA ARG A 56 -8.43 4.90 -19.08
C ARG A 56 -7.61 5.55 -17.97
N HIS A 57 -8.04 6.71 -17.46
CA HIS A 57 -7.32 7.43 -16.41
C HIS A 57 -7.33 6.67 -15.08
N HIS A 58 -8.43 5.99 -14.74
CA HIS A 58 -8.52 5.14 -13.55
C HIS A 58 -7.63 3.92 -13.66
N LEU A 59 -7.56 3.29 -14.84
CA LEU A 59 -6.64 2.16 -15.08
C LEU A 59 -5.20 2.58 -14.84
N ILE A 60 -4.72 3.63 -15.51
CA ILE A 60 -3.35 4.10 -15.36
C ILE A 60 -3.04 4.46 -13.91
N HIS A 61 -3.95 5.19 -13.24
CA HIS A 61 -3.77 5.57 -11.85
C HIS A 61 -3.70 4.36 -10.92
N TYR A 62 -4.60 3.40 -11.09
CA TYR A 62 -4.66 2.20 -10.27
C TYR A 62 -3.42 1.31 -10.46
N ILE A 63 -2.98 1.11 -11.70
CA ILE A 63 -1.77 0.35 -12.03
C ILE A 63 -0.52 1.02 -11.39
N LYS A 64 -0.42 2.35 -11.43
CA LYS A 64 0.66 3.09 -10.74
C LYS A 64 0.63 2.91 -9.22
N ILE A 65 -0.55 2.95 -8.60
CA ILE A 65 -0.70 2.66 -7.16
C ILE A 65 -0.22 1.24 -6.85
N CYS A 66 -0.57 0.27 -7.71
CA CYS A 66 -0.15 -1.12 -7.57
C CYS A 66 1.37 -1.25 -7.64
N HIS A 67 2.01 -0.63 -8.63
CA HIS A 67 3.46 -0.64 -8.77
C HIS A 67 4.15 -0.01 -7.57
N ALA A 68 3.68 1.16 -7.10
CA ALA A 68 4.22 1.81 -5.91
C ALA A 68 4.13 0.93 -4.65
N LYS A 69 3.04 0.15 -4.50
CA LYS A 69 2.90 -0.83 -3.41
C LYS A 69 3.90 -1.99 -3.53
N ILE A 70 4.14 -2.48 -4.75
CA ILE A 70 5.15 -3.53 -5.01
C ILE A 70 6.56 -3.01 -4.69
N LEU A 71 6.91 -1.81 -5.15
CA LEU A 71 8.22 -1.19 -4.88
C LEU A 71 8.47 -0.98 -3.38
N LYS A 72 7.44 -0.55 -2.63
CA LYS A 72 7.51 -0.41 -1.17
C LYS A 72 7.77 -1.75 -0.47
N ARG A 73 7.19 -2.85 -0.97
CA ARG A 73 7.40 -4.20 -0.41
C ARG A 73 8.76 -4.78 -0.77
N LYS A 74 9.24 -4.55 -1.99
CA LYS A 74 10.56 -5.02 -2.45
C LYS A 74 11.74 -4.22 -1.83
N GLY A 75 11.48 -3.20 -0.99
CA GLY A 75 12.53 -2.40 -0.35
C GLY A 75 13.31 -1.46 -1.28
N LEU A 76 12.90 -1.34 -2.56
CA LEU A 76 13.58 -0.55 -3.60
C LEU A 76 13.34 0.97 -3.48
N ILE A 77 12.45 1.43 -2.59
CA ILE A 77 12.29 2.85 -2.23
C ILE A 77 12.93 3.08 -0.85
N VAL A 78 14.26 3.04 -0.80
CA VAL A 78 15.04 3.51 0.34
C VAL A 78 16.10 4.49 -0.17
N ARG A 79 15.93 5.77 0.20
CA ARG A 79 16.91 6.88 0.22
C ARG A 79 17.44 7.42 -1.12
N LYS A 80 16.81 8.50 -1.58
CA LYS A 80 17.52 9.70 -2.07
C LYS A 80 16.74 10.91 -1.57
N ILE A 81 17.33 11.68 -0.67
CA ILE A 81 17.25 13.15 -0.49
C ILE A 81 18.00 13.42 0.80
N ASP A 82 19.32 13.54 0.64
CA ASP A 82 20.16 14.32 1.51
C ASP A 82 20.43 15.63 0.76
N GLN A 83 20.44 16.75 1.49
CA GLN A 83 20.79 18.11 1.04
C GLN A 83 19.86 18.84 0.05
N ARG A 84 19.08 19.79 0.57
CA ARG A 84 19.41 21.25 0.53
C ARG A 84 18.28 22.07 1.18
N MET A 85 18.72 23.02 2.00
CA MET A 85 17.94 23.94 2.82
C MET A 85 16.92 24.78 2.04
N GLY A 86 15.83 25.19 2.71
CA GLY A 86 15.36 26.58 2.55
C GLY A 86 13.85 26.85 2.57
N VAL A 87 13.33 27.18 3.75
CA VAL A 87 12.38 28.30 4.03
C VAL A 87 10.90 28.21 3.57
N LYS A 88 10.05 27.99 4.60
CA LYS A 88 8.74 28.59 4.97
C LYS A 88 7.49 28.52 4.04
N GLN A 89 6.45 27.94 4.66
CA GLN A 89 4.96 28.02 4.52
C GLN A 89 4.39 29.39 4.09
N PRO A 90 3.07 29.59 3.75
CA PRO A 90 1.90 28.71 4.03
C PRO A 90 0.82 28.60 2.91
N GLY A 91 -0.09 27.64 3.05
CA GLY A 91 -1.49 27.84 2.64
C GLY A 91 -2.11 26.81 1.70
N SER A 92 -3.28 26.33 2.14
CA SER A 92 -4.39 25.78 1.35
C SER A 92 -4.30 24.33 0.87
N LEU A 93 -5.30 23.58 1.37
CA LEU A 93 -6.04 22.45 0.79
C LEU A 93 -5.38 21.70 -0.37
N HIS A 94 -5.28 20.38 -0.22
CA HIS A 94 -5.88 19.40 -1.13
C HIS A 94 -5.31 18.01 -0.84
N CYS A 95 -6.21 17.04 -0.83
CA CYS A 95 -6.03 15.61 -0.67
C CYS A 95 -4.73 15.10 -1.29
N THR A 96 -3.76 14.66 -0.49
CA THR A 96 -2.67 13.80 -0.98
C THR A 96 -2.16 12.91 0.14
N GLY A 97 -2.06 11.61 -0.17
CA GLY A 97 -1.65 10.56 0.75
C GLY A 97 -0.35 10.92 1.45
N SER A 98 -0.45 11.27 2.74
CA SER A 98 0.71 11.71 3.51
C SER A 98 1.58 10.52 3.88
N ASN A 99 2.80 10.56 3.35
CA ASN A 99 3.92 9.71 3.71
C ASN A 99 4.17 9.76 5.23
N LEU A 100 3.92 8.64 5.91
CA LEU A 100 4.06 8.51 7.36
C LEU A 100 5.48 8.15 7.84
N SER A 101 6.49 8.14 6.97
CA SER A 101 7.78 7.52 7.27
C SER A 101 8.91 8.46 7.70
N SER A 102 8.62 9.69 8.17
CA SER A 102 9.64 10.51 8.84
C SER A 102 9.11 11.40 9.96
N ILE A 103 8.06 10.96 10.66
CA ILE A 103 7.68 11.64 11.88
C ILE A 103 8.79 11.36 12.90
N SER A 104 9.58 12.39 13.23
CA SER A 104 10.59 12.34 14.28
C SER A 104 9.99 11.73 15.55
N ARG A 105 10.74 10.91 16.29
CA ARG A 105 10.29 10.30 17.57
C ARG A 105 9.80 11.36 18.57
N ASP A 106 10.27 12.59 18.43
CA ASP A 106 9.89 13.71 19.27
C ASP A 106 8.70 14.53 18.75
N SER A 107 8.25 14.29 17.52
CA SER A 107 7.12 14.99 16.93
C SER A 107 5.83 14.60 17.65
N GLU A 108 4.99 15.61 17.92
CA GLU A 108 3.68 15.45 18.56
C GLU A 108 2.82 14.39 17.87
N LEU A 109 2.89 14.29 16.54
CA LEU A 109 2.14 13.29 15.78
C LEU A 109 2.62 11.86 16.06
N TYR A 110 3.91 11.64 16.33
CA TYR A 110 4.43 10.33 16.70
C TYR A 110 3.99 9.96 18.11
N LYS A 111 4.09 10.90 19.05
CA LYS A 111 3.63 10.71 20.43
C LYS A 111 2.14 10.42 20.50
N ALA A 112 1.32 11.13 19.71
CA ALA A 112 -0.12 10.89 19.61
C ALA A 112 -0.44 9.49 19.03
N LYS A 113 0.28 9.04 18.00
CA LYS A 113 0.10 7.70 17.46
C LYS A 113 0.56 6.60 18.42
N GLN A 114 1.64 6.85 19.14
CA GLN A 114 2.15 5.92 20.15
C GLN A 114 1.17 5.78 21.31
N SER A 115 0.58 6.88 21.80
CA SER A 115 -0.43 6.82 22.86
C SER A 115 -1.71 6.14 22.38
N GLU A 116 -2.16 6.41 21.15
CA GLU A 116 -3.31 5.72 20.56
C GLU A 116 -3.04 4.20 20.43
N ALA A 117 -1.84 3.82 19.98
CA ALA A 117 -1.45 2.41 19.88
C ALA A 117 -1.40 1.72 21.25
N LEU A 118 -0.87 2.40 22.28
CA LEU A 118 -0.82 1.88 23.64
C LEU A 118 -2.24 1.66 24.21
N MET A 119 -3.13 2.63 24.04
CA MET A 119 -4.52 2.52 24.48
C MET A 119 -5.23 1.33 23.82
N LYS A 120 -5.03 1.14 22.51
CA LYS A 120 -5.59 -0.02 21.80
C LYS A 120 -5.05 -1.34 22.33
N TYR A 121 -3.75 -1.40 22.62
CA TYR A 121 -3.13 -2.59 23.21
C TYR A 121 -3.74 -2.93 24.58
N GLU A 122 -3.91 -1.93 25.46
CA GLU A 122 -4.51 -2.14 26.78
C GLU A 122 -5.95 -2.67 26.69
N ILE A 123 -6.75 -2.14 25.75
CA ILE A 123 -8.10 -2.64 25.50
C ILE A 123 -8.06 -4.10 25.03
N LEU A 124 -7.19 -4.43 24.07
CA LEU A 124 -7.08 -5.79 23.55
C LEU A 124 -6.65 -6.79 24.64
N VAL A 125 -5.67 -6.43 25.47
CA VAL A 125 -5.24 -7.26 26.61
C VAL A 125 -6.36 -7.39 27.65
N GLY A 126 -7.11 -6.31 27.89
CA GLY A 126 -8.28 -6.34 28.78
C GLY A 126 -9.35 -7.32 28.30
N LEU A 127 -9.66 -7.30 27.01
CA LEU A 127 -10.58 -8.22 26.38
C LEU A 127 -10.05 -9.66 26.41
N GLU A 128 -8.78 -9.87 26.09
CA GLU A 128 -8.13 -11.18 26.14
C GLU A 128 -8.28 -11.81 27.53
N LYS A 129 -8.02 -11.06 28.60
CA LYS A 129 -8.20 -11.51 29.99
C LYS A 129 -9.63 -11.89 30.34
N GLN A 130 -10.63 -11.23 29.74
CA GLN A 130 -12.05 -11.57 29.95
C GLN A 130 -12.45 -12.82 29.15
N LEU A 131 -11.84 -13.03 27.99
CA LEU A 131 -12.16 -14.14 27.10
C LEU A 131 -11.44 -15.43 27.50
N ILE A 132 -10.21 -15.39 28.03
CA ILE A 132 -9.43 -16.57 28.45
C ILE A 132 -10.25 -17.49 29.40
N PRO A 133 -10.92 -17.00 30.45
CA PRO A 133 -11.73 -17.84 31.34
C PRO A 133 -12.97 -18.44 30.67
N LEU A 134 -13.50 -17.80 29.62
CA LEU A 134 -14.70 -18.25 28.89
C LEU A 134 -14.35 -19.35 27.87
N PHE A 135 -13.17 -19.27 27.24
CA PHE A 135 -12.70 -20.28 26.30
C PHE A 135 -11.87 -21.40 26.96
N GLY A 136 -11.40 -21.21 28.21
CA GLY A 136 -10.61 -22.18 28.96
C GLY A 136 -11.39 -23.30 29.66
N LYS A 137 -12.71 -23.40 29.46
CA LYS A 137 -13.56 -24.45 30.07
C LYS A 137 -14.36 -25.22 29.02
N ARG A 138 -13.68 -26.02 28.20
CA ARG A 138 -14.29 -27.19 27.51
C ARG A 138 -13.22 -28.11 26.94
N LEU A 139 -12.58 -28.87 27.83
CA LEU A 139 -11.97 -30.16 27.53
C LEU A 139 -12.09 -31.00 28.83
N ASN A 140 -13.30 -31.52 29.06
CA ASN A 140 -13.57 -32.76 29.79
C ASN A 140 -14.62 -33.50 28.97
#